data_AF-A0A060CAR8-F1
#
_entry.id   AF-A0A060CAR8-F1
#
_cell.length_a   1.000
_cell.length_b   1.000
_cell.length_c   1.000
_cell.angle_alpha   90.00
_cell.angle_beta   90.00
_cell.angle_gamma   90.00
#
_symmetry.space_group_name_H-M   'P 1'
#
loop_
_entity.id
_entity.type
_entity.pdbx_description
1 polymer ?
#
loop_
_entity_poly.entity_id
_entity_poly.type
_entity_poly.pdbx_seq_one_letter_code
_entity_poly.pdbx_strand_id
1 'polypeptide(L)'
;RYAAEHGLILVAPDTSPRGADVPDAEGYDLGQGAGFYLDAEALPWARHYRMHDYVVNELLALIEANFPAGAARSICGHSMGGHGALVAALKHPGRYRSVSAFAPIVAPSRVPWGEKAFAAYLGPDRDAWKAWDATELVRTAREKLPILIDQGQATNSSTASSGPGCWRRPRWP
;
A
#
# COMPACT_ATOMS: atom_id res chain seq x y z
N ARG A 1 -8.97 -21.10 -3.69
CA ARG A 1 -9.67 -21.89 -2.64
C ARG A 1 -10.52 -20.99 -1.75
N TYR A 2 -9.93 -20.25 -0.80
CA TYR A 2 -10.70 -19.43 0.16
C TYR A 2 -11.61 -18.37 -0.46
N ALA A 3 -11.16 -17.66 -1.51
CA ALA A 3 -12.02 -16.66 -2.18
C ALA A 3 -13.31 -17.28 -2.74
N ALA A 4 -13.22 -18.48 -3.34
CA ALA A 4 -14.37 -19.21 -3.85
C ALA A 4 -15.28 -19.71 -2.71
N GLU A 5 -14.71 -20.23 -1.62
CA GLU A 5 -15.45 -20.68 -0.44
C GLU A 5 -16.27 -19.55 0.22
N HIS A 6 -15.78 -18.32 0.14
CA HIS A 6 -16.44 -17.14 0.72
C HIS A 6 -17.20 -16.28 -0.29
N GLY A 7 -17.29 -16.69 -1.57
CA GLY A 7 -17.99 -15.92 -2.60
C GLY A 7 -17.38 -14.54 -2.86
N LEU A 8 -16.05 -14.42 -2.75
CA LEU A 8 -15.32 -13.16 -2.91
C LEU A 8 -14.74 -13.03 -4.33
N ILE A 9 -14.89 -11.85 -4.92
CA ILE A 9 -14.09 -11.42 -6.07
C ILE A 9 -12.73 -10.95 -5.53
N LEU A 10 -11.65 -11.47 -6.10
CA LEU A 10 -10.28 -11.03 -5.79
C LEU A 10 -9.71 -10.26 -6.98
N VAL A 11 -9.32 -9.01 -6.74
CA VAL A 11 -8.68 -8.13 -7.73
C VAL A 11 -7.23 -7.93 -7.31
N ALA A 12 -6.29 -8.25 -8.20
CA ALA A 12 -4.85 -8.12 -7.99
C ALA A 12 -4.24 -7.24 -9.09
N PRO A 13 -4.19 -5.90 -8.89
CA PRO A 13 -3.59 -5.00 -9.87
C PRO A 13 -2.07 -5.13 -9.94
N ASP A 14 -1.49 -4.61 -11.02
CA ASP A 14 -0.06 -4.39 -11.11
C ASP A 14 0.43 -3.33 -10.10
N THR A 15 1.75 -3.23 -9.91
CA THR A 15 2.38 -2.43 -8.83
C THR A 15 2.92 -1.07 -9.29
N SER A 16 2.91 -0.79 -10.60
CA SER A 16 3.32 0.47 -11.21
C SER A 16 2.69 0.62 -12.59
N PRO A 17 2.72 1.82 -13.20
CA PRO A 17 2.57 1.95 -14.65
C PRO A 17 3.62 1.10 -15.39
N ARG A 18 3.31 0.73 -16.63
CA ARG A 18 4.15 -0.07 -17.53
C ARG A 18 4.20 0.59 -18.91
N GLY A 19 5.34 0.49 -19.59
CA GLY A 19 5.54 1.05 -20.92
C GLY A 19 7.00 1.41 -21.18
N ALA A 20 7.40 1.49 -22.45
CA ALA A 20 8.75 1.92 -22.82
C ALA A 20 8.96 3.44 -22.64
N ASP A 21 7.87 4.20 -22.62
CA ASP A 21 7.79 5.64 -22.39
C ASP A 21 7.59 6.01 -20.91
N VAL A 22 7.31 5.02 -20.05
CA VAL A 22 7.17 5.21 -18.61
C VAL A 22 8.56 5.34 -17.97
N PRO A 23 8.85 6.43 -17.23
CA PRO A 23 10.12 6.58 -16.53
C PRO A 23 10.41 5.39 -15.63
N ASP A 24 11.67 4.95 -15.61
CA ASP A 24 12.13 3.84 -14.79
C ASP A 24 13.47 4.17 -14.13
N ALA A 25 13.89 3.37 -13.14
CA ALA A 25 15.15 3.55 -12.44
C ALA A 25 15.95 2.25 -12.39
N GLU A 26 17.27 2.37 -12.28
CA GLU A 26 18.11 1.22 -11.96
C GLU A 26 17.87 0.79 -10.50
N GLY A 27 17.45 -0.45 -10.30
CA GLY A 27 17.17 -1.03 -9.00
C GLY A 27 15.76 -1.61 -8.90
N TYR A 28 15.52 -2.43 -7.88
CA TYR A 28 14.19 -3.04 -7.65
C TYR A 28 13.26 -2.14 -6.83
N ASP A 29 13.79 -1.04 -6.30
CA ASP A 29 13.24 -0.27 -5.19
C ASP A 29 12.70 1.10 -5.61
N LEU A 30 12.76 1.43 -6.90
CA LEU A 30 12.23 2.65 -7.52
C LEU A 30 11.83 2.37 -8.96
N GLY A 31 10.83 3.06 -9.49
CA GLY A 31 10.40 2.91 -10.88
C GLY A 31 9.42 1.75 -11.10
N GLN A 32 9.54 1.06 -12.23
CA GLN A 32 8.64 0.00 -12.64
C GLN A 32 8.73 -1.17 -11.66
N GLY A 33 7.58 -1.62 -11.16
CA GLY A 33 7.50 -2.60 -10.07
C GLY A 33 7.44 -1.98 -8.67
N ALA A 34 7.75 -0.68 -8.54
CA ALA A 34 7.90 0.02 -7.26
C ALA A 34 7.11 1.35 -7.25
N GLY A 35 5.83 1.34 -7.60
CA GLY A 35 4.99 2.55 -7.66
C GLY A 35 4.53 3.11 -6.31
N PHE A 36 4.83 2.42 -5.20
CA PHE A 36 4.54 2.83 -3.81
C PHE A 36 3.08 3.15 -3.45
N TYR A 37 2.12 2.94 -4.36
CA TYR A 37 0.70 3.24 -4.14
C TYR A 37 0.46 4.68 -3.68
N LEU A 38 1.17 5.62 -4.30
CA LEU A 38 1.00 7.05 -4.15
C LEU A 38 0.69 7.72 -5.50
N ASP A 39 0.34 9.00 -5.45
CA ASP A 39 0.29 9.85 -6.63
C ASP A 39 1.51 10.77 -6.61
N ALA A 40 2.43 10.55 -7.56
CA ALA A 40 3.68 11.29 -7.65
C ALA A 40 3.43 12.75 -8.07
N GLU A 41 4.20 13.66 -7.49
CA GLU A 41 4.16 15.11 -7.76
C GLU A 41 5.41 15.57 -8.52
N ALA A 42 6.54 14.90 -8.32
CA ALA A 42 7.80 15.24 -8.97
C ALA A 42 7.88 14.68 -10.39
N LEU A 43 8.38 15.51 -11.32
CA LEU A 43 8.74 15.06 -12.66
C LEU A 43 10.04 14.23 -12.63
N PRO A 44 10.17 13.21 -13.51
CA PRO A 44 9.24 12.84 -14.59
C PRO A 44 8.08 11.93 -14.13
N TRP A 45 8.10 11.45 -12.89
CA TRP A 45 7.20 10.41 -12.36
C TRP A 45 5.72 10.81 -12.37
N ALA A 46 5.41 12.08 -12.07
CA ALA A 46 4.04 12.62 -12.00
C ALA A 46 3.19 12.36 -13.26
N ARG A 47 3.81 12.09 -14.41
CA ARG A 47 3.12 11.77 -15.66
C ARG A 47 2.39 10.43 -15.64
N HIS A 48 2.91 9.44 -14.90
CA HIS A 48 2.41 8.06 -14.96
C HIS A 48 2.20 7.41 -13.59
N TYR A 49 2.95 7.84 -12.55
CA TYR A 49 2.95 7.22 -11.24
C TYR A 49 1.79 7.72 -10.38
N ARG A 50 0.57 7.37 -10.78
CA ARG A 50 -0.70 7.71 -10.10
C ARG A 50 -1.39 6.47 -9.55
N MET A 51 -0.62 5.67 -8.82
CA MET A 51 -1.05 4.33 -8.40
C MET A 51 -2.13 4.38 -7.33
N HIS A 52 -2.16 5.42 -6.49
CA HIS A 52 -3.22 5.57 -5.50
C HIS A 52 -4.55 5.86 -6.20
N ASP A 53 -4.58 6.88 -7.06
CA ASP A 53 -5.78 7.24 -7.82
C ASP A 53 -6.28 6.08 -8.69
N TYR A 54 -5.36 5.38 -9.38
CA TYR A 54 -5.67 4.17 -10.15
C TYR A 54 -6.36 3.11 -9.28
N VAL A 55 -5.77 2.73 -8.14
CA VAL A 55 -6.29 1.64 -7.30
C VAL A 55 -7.61 2.03 -6.62
N VAL A 56 -7.74 3.26 -6.14
CA VAL A 56 -8.90 3.66 -5.32
C VAL A 56 -10.08 4.15 -6.15
N ASN A 57 -9.86 4.61 -7.39
CA ASN A 57 -10.91 5.18 -8.23
C ASN A 57 -11.05 4.43 -9.57
N GLU A 58 -10.07 4.51 -10.46
CA GLU A 58 -10.18 4.02 -11.84
C GLU A 58 -10.46 2.52 -11.90
N LEU A 59 -9.63 1.72 -11.22
CA LEU A 59 -9.74 0.28 -11.21
C LEU A 59 -11.06 -0.18 -10.60
N LEU A 60 -11.50 0.41 -9.49
CA LEU A 60 -12.75 0.04 -8.85
C LEU A 60 -13.95 0.34 -9.75
N ALA A 61 -13.96 1.50 -10.40
CA ALA A 61 -15.01 1.86 -11.36
C ALA A 61 -15.07 0.85 -12.53
N LEU A 62 -13.90 0.45 -13.06
CA LEU A 62 -13.82 -0.55 -14.13
C LEU A 62 -14.32 -1.92 -13.67
N ILE A 63 -13.98 -2.34 -12.44
CA ILE A 63 -14.45 -3.62 -11.89
C ILE A 63 -15.96 -3.61 -11.70
N GLU A 64 -16.53 -2.56 -11.12
CA GLU A 64 -17.97 -2.45 -10.88
C GLU A 64 -18.79 -2.35 -12.17
N ALA A 65 -18.21 -1.79 -13.24
CA ALA A 65 -18.85 -1.72 -14.54
C ALA A 65 -18.86 -3.06 -15.31
N ASN A 66 -17.88 -3.93 -15.07
CA ASN A 66 -17.65 -5.12 -15.91
C ASN A 66 -17.89 -6.46 -15.20
N PHE A 67 -17.95 -6.46 -13.87
CA PHE A 67 -18.13 -7.67 -13.06
C PHE A 67 -19.29 -7.46 -12.08
N PRO A 68 -19.93 -8.55 -11.57
CA PRO A 68 -20.99 -8.46 -10.58
C PRO A 68 -20.44 -8.13 -9.17
N ALA A 69 -19.60 -7.10 -9.08
CA ALA A 69 -19.07 -6.57 -7.84
C ALA A 69 -20.07 -5.57 -7.23
N GLY A 70 -20.30 -5.68 -5.92
CA GLY A 70 -21.09 -4.69 -5.17
C GLY A 70 -20.22 -3.60 -4.55
N ALA A 71 -20.85 -2.63 -3.88
CA ALA A 71 -20.14 -1.57 -3.18
C ALA A 71 -19.31 -2.05 -1.96
N ALA A 72 -19.62 -3.24 -1.42
CA ALA A 72 -18.92 -3.82 -0.29
C ALA A 72 -17.52 -4.30 -0.69
N ARG A 73 -16.48 -3.69 -0.10
CA ARG A 73 -15.09 -4.01 -0.42
C ARG A 73 -14.19 -3.96 0.81
N SER A 74 -13.11 -4.72 0.74
CA SER A 74 -11.99 -4.70 1.69
C SER A 74 -10.70 -4.66 0.89
N ILE A 75 -9.61 -4.20 1.51
CA ILE A 75 -8.31 -4.11 0.85
C ILE A 75 -7.24 -4.83 1.66
N CYS A 76 -6.34 -5.51 0.96
CA CYS A 76 -5.19 -6.10 1.60
C CYS A 76 -3.95 -6.05 0.70
N GLY A 77 -2.78 -6.27 1.29
CA GLY A 77 -1.55 -6.32 0.52
C GLY A 77 -0.35 -6.82 1.33
N HIS A 78 0.77 -6.99 0.63
CA HIS A 78 2.04 -7.45 1.19
C HIS A 78 3.14 -6.41 1.02
N SER A 79 3.95 -6.15 2.05
CA SER A 79 5.08 -5.20 1.98
C SER A 79 4.67 -3.82 1.47
N MET A 80 5.16 -3.38 0.30
CA MET A 80 4.71 -2.16 -0.38
C MET A 80 3.18 -2.17 -0.66
N GLY A 81 2.60 -3.33 -0.99
CA GLY A 81 1.14 -3.46 -1.13
C GLY A 81 0.42 -3.37 0.21
N GLY A 82 1.04 -3.83 1.31
CA GLY A 82 0.48 -3.67 2.65
C GLY A 82 0.48 -2.21 3.09
N HIS A 83 1.53 -1.48 2.71
CA HIS A 83 1.60 -0.03 2.83
C HIS A 83 0.44 0.65 2.08
N GLY A 84 0.29 0.36 0.77
CA GLY A 84 -0.78 0.93 -0.05
C GLY A 84 -2.18 0.61 0.47
N ALA A 85 -2.41 -0.62 0.96
CA ALA A 85 -3.69 -1.02 1.55
C ALA A 85 -4.05 -0.17 2.79
N LEU A 86 -3.09 0.04 3.69
CA LEU A 86 -3.28 0.87 4.89
C LEU A 86 -3.53 2.34 4.53
N VAL A 87 -2.73 2.90 3.61
CA VAL A 87 -2.90 4.29 3.14
C VAL A 87 -4.26 4.50 2.48
N ALA A 88 -4.68 3.59 1.59
CA ALA A 88 -5.98 3.66 0.93
C ALA A 88 -7.13 3.61 1.95
N ALA A 89 -7.06 2.70 2.92
CA ALA A 89 -8.08 2.59 3.96
C ALA A 89 -8.16 3.86 4.83
N LEU A 90 -7.02 4.40 5.26
CA LEU A 90 -6.96 5.56 6.15
C LEU A 90 -7.33 6.88 5.45
N LYS A 91 -6.99 7.05 4.17
CA LYS A 91 -7.33 8.26 3.39
C LYS A 91 -8.78 8.30 2.90
N HIS A 92 -9.47 7.17 2.87
CA HIS A 92 -10.83 7.05 2.34
C HIS A 92 -11.79 6.47 3.38
N PRO A 93 -12.08 7.21 4.47
CA PRO A 93 -12.89 6.67 5.54
C PRO A 93 -14.29 6.31 5.06
N GLY A 94 -14.79 5.14 5.48
CA GLY A 94 -16.08 4.58 5.07
C GLY A 94 -16.08 3.87 3.70
N ARG A 95 -14.96 3.87 2.97
CA ARG A 95 -14.85 3.18 1.67
C ARG A 95 -14.63 1.67 1.80
N TYR A 96 -13.94 1.23 2.85
CA TYR A 96 -13.56 -0.17 3.05
C TYR A 96 -14.21 -0.72 4.30
N ARG A 97 -14.59 -2.01 4.29
CA ARG A 97 -15.17 -2.71 5.46
C ARG A 97 -14.10 -3.29 6.39
N SER A 98 -12.92 -3.59 5.86
CA SER A 98 -11.75 -4.03 6.60
C SER A 98 -10.48 -3.82 5.79
N VAL A 99 -9.35 -3.78 6.48
CA VAL A 99 -8.01 -3.78 5.88
C VAL A 99 -7.13 -4.83 6.53
N SER A 100 -6.32 -5.53 5.73
CA SER A 100 -5.27 -6.39 6.27
C SER A 100 -3.94 -6.23 5.54
N ALA A 101 -2.84 -6.55 6.20
CA ALA A 101 -1.53 -6.47 5.58
C ALA A 101 -0.57 -7.55 6.09
N PHE A 102 0.24 -8.07 5.16
CA PHE A 102 1.33 -9.00 5.44
C PHE A 102 2.67 -8.27 5.34
N ALA A 103 3.43 -8.25 6.42
CA ALA A 103 4.71 -7.54 6.53
C ALA A 103 4.72 -6.12 5.92
N PRO A 104 3.75 -5.24 6.26
CA PRO A 104 3.63 -3.92 5.65
C PRO A 104 4.80 -2.99 5.94
N ILE A 105 5.12 -2.11 4.99
CA ILE A 105 5.93 -0.92 5.26
C ILE A 105 5.03 0.13 5.95
N VAL A 106 4.99 0.12 7.29
CA VAL A 106 4.07 0.98 8.07
C VAL A 106 4.53 2.42 8.27
N ALA A 107 5.84 2.67 8.14
CA ALA A 107 6.46 3.99 8.33
C ALA A 107 7.48 4.27 7.22
N PRO A 108 7.06 4.32 5.94
CA PRO A 108 7.96 4.53 4.80
C PRO A 108 8.81 5.79 4.93
N SER A 109 8.29 6.86 5.56
CA SER A 109 9.04 8.10 5.78
C SER A 109 10.23 7.96 6.73
N ARG A 110 10.43 6.78 7.34
CA ARG A 110 11.46 6.52 8.36
C ARG A 110 12.36 5.33 8.05
N VAL A 111 12.28 4.79 6.83
CA VAL A 111 13.10 3.65 6.39
C VAL A 111 13.75 3.93 5.04
N PRO A 112 14.98 3.45 4.77
CA PRO A 112 15.74 3.86 3.59
C PRO A 112 14.99 3.71 2.26
N TRP A 113 14.25 2.61 2.10
CA TRP A 113 13.48 2.36 0.88
C TRP A 113 12.37 3.41 0.68
N GLY A 114 11.59 3.70 1.72
CA GLY A 114 10.52 4.69 1.63
C GLY A 114 11.07 6.12 1.49
N GLU A 115 12.17 6.46 2.15
CA GLU A 115 12.84 7.76 1.97
C GLU A 115 13.32 7.97 0.54
N LYS A 116 13.91 6.94 -0.09
CA LYS A 116 14.32 6.98 -1.51
C LYS A 116 13.12 7.20 -2.43
N ALA A 117 12.06 6.40 -2.25
CA ALA A 117 10.87 6.48 -3.09
C ALA A 117 10.14 7.82 -2.93
N PHE A 118 9.96 8.30 -1.70
CA PHE A 118 9.26 9.56 -1.45
C PHE A 118 10.05 10.76 -1.92
N ALA A 119 11.37 10.78 -1.72
CA ALA A 119 12.21 11.85 -2.28
C ALA A 119 12.12 11.90 -3.81
N ALA A 120 12.06 10.75 -4.49
CA ALA A 120 11.93 10.68 -5.93
C ALA A 120 10.54 11.09 -6.43
N TYR A 121 9.47 10.58 -5.81
CA TYR A 121 8.10 10.75 -6.30
C TYR A 121 7.40 12.01 -5.79
N LEU A 122 7.66 12.43 -4.55
CA LEU A 122 6.98 13.54 -3.89
C LEU A 122 7.90 14.77 -3.74
N GLY A 123 9.21 14.59 -3.91
CA GLY A 123 10.21 15.64 -3.72
C GLY A 123 10.72 15.74 -2.28
N PRO A 124 11.51 16.79 -1.97
CA PRO A 124 12.27 16.87 -0.71
C PRO A 124 11.44 17.29 0.51
N ASP A 125 10.20 17.75 0.31
CA ASP A 125 9.35 18.18 1.42
C ASP A 125 8.80 16.96 2.20
N ARG A 126 9.41 16.73 3.37
CA ARG A 126 9.02 15.61 4.25
C ARG A 126 7.65 15.81 4.89
N ASP A 127 7.11 17.01 4.93
CA ASP A 127 5.75 17.22 5.44
C ASP A 127 4.72 16.65 4.45
N ALA A 128 4.95 16.76 3.14
CA ALA A 128 4.12 16.14 2.10
C ALA A 128 4.09 14.60 2.22
N TRP A 129 5.18 13.99 2.69
CA TRP A 129 5.29 12.53 2.86
C TRP A 129 4.32 11.98 3.90
N LYS A 130 3.93 12.78 4.90
CA LYS A 130 3.00 12.37 5.95
C LYS A 130 1.64 11.96 5.40
N ALA A 131 1.21 12.56 4.28
CA ALA A 131 -0.03 12.21 3.59
C ALA A 131 0.00 10.82 2.92
N TRP A 132 1.18 10.17 2.91
CA TRP A 132 1.45 8.87 2.32
C TRP A 132 2.12 7.93 3.32
N ASP A 133 2.06 8.19 4.63
CA ASP A 133 2.65 7.33 5.66
C ASP A 133 1.56 6.82 6.61
N ALA A 134 1.38 5.50 6.71
CA ALA A 134 0.31 4.91 7.53
C ALA A 134 0.45 5.24 9.03
N THR A 135 1.68 5.36 9.54
CA THR A 135 1.94 5.75 10.93
C THR A 135 1.59 7.21 11.20
N GLU A 136 1.74 8.08 10.20
CA GLU A 136 1.32 9.48 10.33
C GLU A 136 -0.19 9.64 10.15
N LEU A 137 -0.78 8.96 9.16
CA LEU A 137 -2.22 9.00 8.90
C LEU A 137 -3.06 8.50 10.09
N VAL A 138 -2.65 7.38 10.72
CA VAL A 138 -3.41 6.80 11.84
C VAL A 138 -3.52 7.73 13.05
N ARG A 139 -2.56 8.65 13.24
CA ARG A 139 -2.59 9.64 14.34
C ARG A 139 -3.79 10.59 14.25
N THR A 140 -4.30 10.81 13.04
CA THR A 140 -5.41 11.74 12.77
C THR A 140 -6.69 11.04 12.31
N ALA A 141 -6.64 9.71 12.15
CA ALA A 141 -7.76 8.92 11.68
C ALA A 141 -8.93 8.95 12.68
N ARG A 142 -10.13 9.23 12.16
CA ARG A 142 -11.37 9.21 12.95
C ARG A 142 -12.11 7.87 12.88
N GLU A 143 -12.00 7.18 11.74
CA GLU A 143 -12.63 5.88 11.54
C GLU A 143 -11.86 4.78 12.28
N LYS A 144 -12.60 3.87 12.92
CA LYS A 144 -12.06 2.66 13.55
C LYS A 144 -12.38 1.44 12.69
N LEU A 145 -11.58 1.25 11.65
CA LEU A 145 -11.68 0.10 10.75
C LEU A 145 -11.07 -1.16 11.42
N PRO A 146 -11.59 -2.37 11.19
CA PRO A 146 -10.88 -3.59 11.54
C PRO A 146 -9.57 -3.70 10.75
N ILE A 147 -8.43 -3.61 11.44
CA ILE A 147 -7.07 -3.74 10.88
C ILE A 147 -6.44 -5.05 11.37
N LEU A 148 -6.00 -5.91 10.45
CA LEU A 148 -5.20 -7.10 10.75
C LEU A 148 -3.81 -6.98 10.13
N ILE A 149 -2.75 -7.09 10.94
CA ILE A 149 -1.36 -7.14 10.46
C ILE A 149 -0.74 -8.47 10.88
N ASP A 150 -0.22 -9.21 9.89
CA ASP A 150 0.59 -10.41 10.12
C ASP A 150 2.05 -10.14 9.74
N GLN A 151 2.97 -10.43 10.66
CA GLN A 151 4.40 -10.21 10.49
C GLN A 151 5.18 -11.49 10.83
N GLY A 152 6.01 -11.94 9.89
CA GLY A 152 6.96 -13.02 10.15
C GLY A 152 8.08 -12.56 11.08
N GLN A 153 8.44 -13.38 12.08
CA GLN A 153 9.58 -13.11 12.96
C GLN A 153 10.94 -13.55 12.38
N ALA A 154 10.92 -14.34 11.30
CA ALA A 154 12.11 -14.91 10.67
C ALA A 154 12.64 -14.11 9.47
N THR A 155 12.00 -13.01 9.10
CA THR A 155 12.49 -12.12 8.05
C THR A 155 13.63 -11.28 8.59
N ASN A 156 14.86 -11.56 8.13
CA ASN A 156 16.05 -10.75 8.38
C ASN A 156 15.89 -9.40 7.68
N SER A 157 15.10 -8.50 8.27
CA SER A 157 15.36 -7.07 8.15
C SER A 157 16.61 -6.88 8.99
N SER A 158 17.72 -6.41 8.43
CA SER A 158 19.03 -6.37 9.08
C SER A 158 19.03 -5.49 10.34
N THR A 159 18.49 -6.01 11.44
CA THR A 159 18.58 -5.67 12.86
C THR A 159 17.60 -6.56 13.63
N ALA A 160 17.96 -7.81 13.95
CA ALA A 160 17.67 -8.49 15.22
C ALA A 160 17.96 -10.01 15.13
N SER A 161 18.66 -10.49 16.15
CA SER A 161 19.11 -11.87 16.35
C SER A 161 17.99 -12.91 16.47
N SER A 162 18.26 -14.05 15.83
CA SER A 162 17.64 -15.37 15.90
C SER A 162 16.88 -15.76 17.17
N GLY A 163 15.62 -16.18 16.99
CA GLY A 163 14.81 -16.97 17.93
C GLY A 163 13.65 -17.67 17.19
N PRO A 164 13.18 -18.85 17.63
CA PRO A 164 12.22 -19.66 16.88
C PRO A 164 10.85 -18.98 16.78
N GLY A 165 10.31 -18.97 15.57
CA GLY A 165 9.13 -18.19 15.17
C GLY A 165 7.88 -18.51 15.98
N CYS A 166 7.33 -17.48 16.62
CA CYS A 166 6.00 -17.50 17.19
C CYS A 166 5.21 -16.31 16.64
N TRP A 167 4.12 -16.60 15.94
CA TRP A 167 3.17 -15.62 15.40
C TRP A 167 2.61 -14.75 16.54
N ARG A 168 2.80 -13.43 16.47
CA ARG A 168 2.13 -12.50 17.41
C ARG A 168 1.15 -11.63 16.64
N ARG A 169 -0.13 -11.72 17.00
CA ARG A 169 -1.16 -10.74 16.63
C ARG A 169 -0.93 -9.46 17.43
N PRO A 170 -0.68 -8.30 16.79
CA PRO A 170 -0.77 -7.03 17.47
C PRO A 170 -2.24 -6.76 17.78
N ARG A 171 -2.59 -6.58 19.06
CA ARG A 171 -3.86 -5.95 19.44
C ARG A 171 -3.60 -4.44 19.49
N TRP A 172 -4.22 -3.71 18.59
CA TRP A 172 -4.32 -2.25 18.70
C TRP A 172 -5.48 -1.90 19.64
N PRO A 173 -5.35 -0.84 20.47
CA PRO A 173 -6.38 -0.39 21.40
C PRO A 173 -7.61 0.22 20.70
#